data_AF-A0A0Q1CH58-F1
#
_entry.id   AF-A0A0Q1CH58-F1
#
_cell.length_a   1.000
_cell.length_b   1.000
_cell.length_c   1.000
_cell.angle_alpha   90.00
_cell.angle_beta   90.00
_cell.angle_gamma   90.00
#
_symmetry.space_group_name_H-M   'P 1'
#
loop_
_entity.id
_entity.type
_entity.pdbx_description
1 polymer ?
#
loop_
_entity_poly.entity_id
_entity_poly.type
_entity_poly.pdbx_seq_one_letter_code
_entity_poly.pdbx_strand_id
1 'polypeptide(L)'
;MSLRDELCGIVPDEMLDEAPSHYSLVGDVAIISIPPTLEGQKKTIGEAIISRHKNVKTVLNKISKLEGERRVASFEVLAGGSTVTCHREFGFTYSLDVARVFFNPRLGRERMRVTSKARAGERAIVPFAGVGPLRHPHRRRRRQGPGP
;
A
#
# COMPACT_ATOMS: atom_id res chain seq x y z
N MET A 1 -6.25 11.86 13.78
CA MET A 1 -6.70 10.70 14.56
C MET A 1 -5.67 9.61 14.37
N SER A 2 -5.15 9.09 15.47
CA SER A 2 -4.29 7.90 15.49
C SER A 2 -5.15 6.67 15.17
N LEU A 3 -4.56 5.62 14.59
CA LEU A 3 -5.27 4.33 14.45
C LEU A 3 -5.75 3.81 15.81
N ARG A 4 -5.04 4.13 16.90
CA ARG A 4 -5.48 3.81 18.27
C ARG A 4 -6.81 4.46 18.63
N ASP A 5 -7.01 5.72 18.25
CA ASP A 5 -8.28 6.43 18.46
C ASP A 5 -9.41 5.77 17.64
N GLU A 6 -9.07 5.20 16.48
CA GLU A 6 -10.02 4.49 15.64
C GLU A 6 -10.39 3.10 16.17
N LEU A 7 -9.52 2.50 16.99
CA LEU A 7 -9.73 1.19 17.60
C LEU A 7 -10.32 1.27 19.01
N CYS A 8 -10.37 2.47 19.60
CA CYS A 8 -11.04 2.73 20.86
C CYS A 8 -12.52 2.31 20.79
N GLY A 9 -12.96 1.47 21.73
CA GLY A 9 -14.31 0.88 21.77
C GLY A 9 -14.52 -0.35 20.86
N ILE A 10 -13.53 -0.74 20.05
CA ILE A 10 -13.52 -1.98 19.26
C ILE A 10 -12.59 -3.02 19.91
N VAL A 11 -11.45 -2.54 20.41
CA VAL A 11 -10.44 -3.29 21.15
C VAL A 11 -10.59 -2.93 22.64
N PRO A 12 -10.48 -3.89 23.58
CA PRO A 12 -10.48 -3.59 25.01
C PRO A 12 -9.40 -2.58 25.38
N ASP A 13 -9.70 -1.66 26.31
CA ASP A 13 -8.82 -0.56 26.67
C ASP A 13 -7.44 -1.03 27.16
N GLU A 14 -7.41 -2.17 27.85
CA GLU A 14 -6.20 -2.85 28.33
C GLU A 14 -5.25 -3.28 27.20
N MET A 15 -5.77 -3.45 25.98
CA MET A 15 -5.02 -3.92 24.81
C MET A 15 -4.81 -2.83 23.75
N LEU A 16 -5.34 -1.62 23.97
CA LEU A 16 -5.16 -0.48 23.05
C LEU A 16 -3.71 -0.04 22.93
N ASP A 17 -2.91 -0.21 23.98
CA ASP A 17 -1.48 0.13 23.94
C ASP A 17 -0.70 -0.78 22.99
N GLU A 18 -1.12 -2.03 22.88
CA GLU A 18 -0.55 -3.02 21.96
C GLU A 18 -1.09 -2.89 20.53
N ALA A 19 -2.18 -2.14 20.35
CA ALA A 19 -2.77 -1.96 19.05
C ALA A 19 -1.80 -1.28 18.07
N PRO A 20 -1.75 -1.75 16.81
CA PRO A 20 -0.91 -1.14 15.79
C PRO A 20 -1.25 0.33 15.63
N SER A 21 -0.21 1.18 15.59
CA SER A 21 -0.38 2.63 15.47
C SER A 21 -0.64 3.10 14.04
N HIS A 22 -0.27 2.29 13.04
CA HIS A 22 -0.36 2.62 11.63
C HIS A 22 -0.65 1.38 10.78
N TYR A 23 -1.32 1.58 9.65
CA TYR A 23 -1.44 0.59 8.58
C TYR A 23 -0.87 1.17 7.28
N SER A 24 -0.52 0.30 6.33
CA SER A 24 -0.07 0.71 4.99
C SER A 24 -1.21 0.57 4.00
N LEU A 25 -1.42 1.59 3.16
CA LEU A 25 -2.43 1.55 2.12
C LEU A 25 -1.79 1.31 0.75
N VAL A 26 -2.31 0.33 0.02
CA VAL A 26 -1.93 0.04 -1.36
C VAL A 26 -3.20 0.01 -2.21
N GLY A 27 -3.52 1.14 -2.83
CA GLY A 27 -4.76 1.26 -3.59
C GLY A 27 -5.96 1.24 -2.65
N ASP A 28 -6.86 0.29 -2.85
CA ASP A 28 -8.01 0.02 -1.98
C ASP A 28 -7.76 -1.13 -0.96
N VAL A 29 -6.52 -1.57 -0.80
CA VAL A 29 -6.13 -2.61 0.17
C VAL A 29 -5.35 -2.00 1.33
N ALA A 30 -5.84 -2.19 2.55
CA ALA A 30 -5.14 -1.83 3.78
C ALA A 30 -4.37 -3.04 4.33
N ILE A 31 -3.11 -2.82 4.74
CA ILE A 31 -2.23 -3.85 5.29
C ILE A 31 -1.85 -3.44 6.71
N ILE A 32 -2.20 -4.27 7.68
CA ILE A 32 -1.97 -4.07 9.11
C ILE A 32 -1.16 -5.25 9.67
N SER A 33 -0.44 -5.04 10.76
CA SER A 33 0.25 -6.11 11.48
C SER A 33 -0.40 -6.22 12.85
N ILE A 34 -1.19 -7.26 13.07
CA ILE A 34 -1.90 -7.47 14.34
C ILE A 34 -1.02 -8.34 15.25
N PRO A 35 -0.73 -7.91 16.49
CA PRO A 35 0.02 -8.73 17.44
C PRO A 35 -0.81 -9.94 17.88
N PRO A 36 -0.17 -11.04 18.32
CA PRO A 36 -0.87 -12.25 18.76
C PRO A 36 -1.86 -12.03 19.92
N THR A 37 -1.65 -10.98 20.73
CA THR A 37 -2.58 -10.60 21.80
C THR A 37 -3.94 -10.18 21.27
N LEU A 38 -4.00 -9.54 20.09
CA LEU A 38 -5.24 -9.07 19.45
C LEU A 38 -5.84 -10.07 18.45
N GLU A 39 -5.41 -11.34 18.49
CA GLU A 39 -5.87 -12.40 17.59
C GLU A 39 -7.40 -12.53 17.56
N GLY A 40 -8.05 -12.49 18.72
CA GLY A 40 -9.51 -12.64 18.84
C GLY A 40 -10.33 -11.48 18.23
N GLN A 41 -9.70 -10.35 17.93
CA GLN A 41 -10.37 -9.13 17.46
C GLN A 41 -10.02 -8.79 16.00
N LYS A 42 -9.21 -9.64 15.36
CA LYS A 42 -8.76 -9.51 13.96
C LYS A 42 -9.87 -9.12 12.98
N LYS A 43 -10.99 -9.85 13.03
CA LYS A 43 -12.14 -9.63 12.14
C LYS A 43 -12.80 -8.27 12.41
N THR A 44 -13.05 -7.96 13.68
CA THR A 44 -13.66 -6.69 14.10
C THR A 44 -12.81 -5.48 13.73
N ILE A 45 -11.48 -5.59 13.88
CA ILE A 45 -10.52 -4.58 13.43
C ILE A 45 -10.60 -4.38 11.91
N GLY A 46 -10.67 -5.47 11.14
CA GLY A 46 -10.83 -5.41 9.68
C GLY A 46 -12.12 -4.71 9.25
N GLU A 47 -13.26 -5.09 9.83
CA GLU A 47 -14.56 -4.49 9.55
C GLU A 47 -14.63 -3.01 9.96
N ALA A 48 -14.02 -2.65 11.10
CA ALA A 48 -13.91 -1.27 11.55
C ALA A 48 -13.12 -0.40 10.56
N ILE A 49 -12.02 -0.90 10.00
CA ILE A 49 -11.22 -0.16 9.02
C ILE A 49 -12.02 0.08 7.74
N ILE A 50 -12.74 -0.94 7.23
CA ILE A 50 -13.58 -0.78 6.02
C ILE A 50 -14.72 0.21 6.26
N SER A 51 -15.39 0.12 7.42
CA SER A 51 -16.53 0.99 7.72
C SER A 51 -16.12 2.47 7.88
N ARG A 52 -14.94 2.73 8.46
CA ARG A 52 -14.40 4.10 8.64
C ARG A 52 -13.80 4.66 7.34
N HIS A 53 -13.18 3.81 6.52
CA HIS A 53 -12.46 4.24 5.32
C HIS A 53 -13.13 3.68 4.06
N LYS A 54 -14.09 4.42 3.50
CA LYS A 54 -14.86 4.02 2.29
C LYS A 54 -14.01 3.65 1.06
N ASN A 55 -12.76 4.12 1.02
CA ASN A 55 -11.82 3.84 -0.07
C ASN A 55 -11.14 2.48 0.09
N VAL A 56 -11.22 1.84 1.27
CA VAL A 56 -10.65 0.54 1.56
C VAL A 56 -11.72 -0.53 1.34
N LYS A 57 -11.42 -1.54 0.52
CA LYS A 57 -12.30 -2.68 0.25
C LYS A 57 -11.82 -3.98 0.86
N THR A 58 -10.51 -4.09 1.10
CA THR A 58 -9.91 -5.29 1.67
C THR A 58 -8.89 -4.89 2.73
N VAL A 59 -8.91 -5.60 3.85
CA VAL A 59 -7.94 -5.44 4.95
C VAL A 59 -7.18 -6.75 5.12
N LEU A 60 -5.86 -6.66 5.10
CA LEU A 60 -4.94 -7.79 5.21
C LEU A 60 -4.12 -7.67 6.49
N ASN A 61 -4.04 -8.76 7.24
CA ASN A 61 -3.08 -8.93 8.32
C ASN A 61 -1.78 -9.50 7.75
N LYS A 62 -0.65 -8.87 8.06
CA LYS A 62 0.68 -9.35 7.69
C LYS A 62 1.17 -10.33 8.76
N ILE A 63 1.30 -11.61 8.39
CA ILE A 63 1.60 -12.70 9.32
C ILE A 63 3.11 -12.99 9.41
N SER A 64 3.83 -12.84 8.30
CA SER A 64 5.25 -13.21 8.24
C SER A 64 6.18 -12.08 7.79
N LYS A 65 7.48 -12.30 8.03
CA LYS A 65 8.53 -11.48 7.42
C LYS A 65 8.60 -11.76 5.91
N LEU A 66 9.29 -10.89 5.18
CA LEU A 66 9.48 -11.07 3.74
C LEU A 66 10.41 -12.27 3.52
N GLU A 67 9.89 -13.35 2.95
CA GLU A 67 10.60 -14.63 2.81
C GLU A 67 10.74 -15.04 1.33
N GLY A 68 11.69 -15.95 1.07
CA GLY A 68 11.99 -16.51 -0.24
C GLY A 68 12.62 -15.52 -1.24
N GLU A 69 12.92 -16.02 -2.44
CA GLU A 69 13.56 -15.26 -3.53
C GLU A 69 12.70 -14.07 -4.00
N ARG A 70 11.38 -14.21 -3.92
CA ARG A 70 10.41 -13.18 -4.32
C ARG A 70 10.13 -12.15 -3.22
N ARG A 71 10.64 -12.36 -2.00
CA ARG A 71 10.49 -11.47 -0.84
C ARG A 71 9.03 -11.10 -0.59
N VAL A 72 8.13 -12.08 -0.65
CA VAL A 72 6.69 -11.89 -0.44
C VAL A 72 6.37 -12.24 1.02
N ALA A 73 5.52 -11.43 1.67
CA ALA A 73 5.02 -11.75 3.00
C ALA A 73 3.72 -12.56 2.89
N SER A 74 3.45 -13.41 3.87
CA SER A 74 2.17 -14.09 4.01
C SER A 74 1.15 -13.15 4.61
N PHE A 75 -0.04 -13.13 4.02
CA PHE A 75 -1.15 -12.30 4.43
C PHE A 75 -2.38 -13.14 4.75
N GLU A 76 -3.13 -12.69 5.75
CA GLU A 76 -4.45 -13.21 6.11
C GLU A 76 -5.48 -12.13 5.83
N VAL A 77 -6.62 -12.50 5.22
CA VAL A 77 -7.71 -11.56 4.95
C VAL A 77 -8.51 -11.36 6.23
N LEU A 78 -8.53 -10.14 6.74
CA LEU A 78 -9.34 -9.77 7.90
C LEU A 78 -10.77 -9.39 7.51
N ALA A 79 -10.90 -8.66 6.41
CA ALA A 79 -12.16 -8.22 5.84
C ALA A 79 -12.02 -7.94 4.34
N GLY A 80 -13.11 -8.06 3.58
CA GLY A 80 -13.10 -7.92 2.11
C GLY A 80 -12.86 -9.26 1.39
N GLY A 81 -12.36 -9.21 0.14
CA GLY A 81 -12.25 -10.43 -0.66
C GLY A 81 -11.22 -10.44 -1.80
N SER A 82 -10.69 -9.29 -2.23
CA SER A 82 -9.69 -9.23 -3.31
C SER A 82 -8.39 -8.61 -2.82
N THR A 83 -7.26 -9.28 -3.11
CA THR A 83 -5.91 -8.75 -2.89
C THR A 83 -5.35 -8.02 -4.11
N VAL A 84 -6.07 -8.06 -5.24
CA VAL A 84 -5.74 -7.35 -6.48
C VAL A 84 -6.25 -5.93 -6.39
N THR A 85 -5.38 -4.96 -6.67
CA THR A 85 -5.67 -3.53 -6.54
C THR A 85 -4.93 -2.69 -7.58
N CYS A 86 -5.41 -1.46 -7.76
CA CYS A 86 -4.76 -0.42 -8.55
C CYS A 86 -4.20 0.67 -7.63
N HIS A 87 -2.88 0.70 -7.45
CA HIS A 87 -2.21 1.75 -6.69
C HIS A 87 -1.81 2.91 -7.61
N ARG A 88 -2.10 4.15 -7.20
CA ARG A 88 -1.71 5.36 -7.93
C ARG A 88 -0.74 6.17 -7.10
N GLU A 89 0.39 6.53 -7.69
CA GLU A 89 1.38 7.42 -7.08
C GLU A 89 2.07 8.26 -8.14
N PHE A 90 2.26 9.56 -7.89
CA PHE A 90 2.99 10.49 -8.76
C PHE A 90 2.60 10.44 -10.26
N GLY A 91 1.33 10.16 -10.57
CA GLY A 91 0.81 10.04 -11.93
C GLY A 91 1.04 8.67 -12.61
N PHE A 92 1.69 7.73 -11.93
CA PHE A 92 1.79 6.34 -12.33
C PHE A 92 0.60 5.55 -11.78
N THR A 93 0.17 4.51 -12.50
CA THR A 93 -0.79 3.52 -12.03
C THR A 93 -0.17 2.15 -12.07
N TYR A 94 -0.24 1.41 -10.97
CA TYR A 94 0.28 0.06 -10.79
C TYR A 94 -0.89 -0.89 -10.54
N SER A 95 -1.03 -1.95 -11.34
CA SER A 95 -2.02 -3.00 -11.11
C SER A 95 -1.32 -4.19 -10.52
N LEU A 96 -1.57 -4.51 -9.25
CA LEU A 96 -0.80 -5.49 -8.50
C LEU A 96 -1.67 -6.37 -7.61
N ASP A 97 -1.24 -7.62 -7.42
CA ASP A 97 -1.77 -8.51 -6.39
C ASP A 97 -0.88 -8.43 -5.16
N VAL A 98 -1.37 -7.76 -4.10
CA VAL A 98 -0.63 -7.48 -2.86
C VAL A 98 -0.10 -8.75 -2.21
N ALA A 99 -0.81 -9.87 -2.36
CA ALA A 99 -0.42 -11.14 -1.73
C ALA A 99 0.66 -11.91 -2.51
N ARG A 100 0.96 -11.51 -3.76
CA ARG A 100 1.87 -12.27 -4.64
C ARG A 100 3.12 -11.49 -5.03
N VAL A 101 3.16 -10.19 -4.76
CA VAL A 101 4.23 -9.31 -5.21
C VAL A 101 4.73 -8.41 -4.10
N PHE A 102 6.03 -8.14 -4.11
CA PHE A 102 6.60 -7.13 -3.23
C PHE A 102 6.26 -5.73 -3.76
N PHE A 103 5.53 -4.94 -2.95
CA PHE A 103 5.27 -3.54 -3.25
C PHE A 103 5.37 -2.70 -1.97
N ASN A 104 6.18 -1.64 -2.00
CA ASN A 104 6.31 -0.69 -0.90
C ASN A 104 5.91 0.72 -1.36
N PRO A 105 4.76 1.26 -0.89
CA PRO A 105 4.31 2.60 -1.24
C PRO A 105 5.23 3.70 -0.68
N ARG A 106 5.98 3.44 0.39
CA ARG A 106 6.90 4.43 0.99
C ARG A 106 8.07 4.78 0.07
N LEU A 107 8.41 3.88 -0.86
CA LEU A 107 9.45 4.12 -1.86
C LEU A 107 8.97 4.97 -3.06
N GLY A 108 7.70 5.41 -3.08
CA GLY A 108 7.14 6.19 -4.19
C GLY A 108 7.91 7.49 -4.45
N ARG A 109 8.36 8.19 -3.40
CA ARG A 109 9.18 9.41 -3.55
C ARG A 109 10.51 9.11 -4.24
N GLU A 110 11.12 7.98 -3.90
CA GLU A 110 12.40 7.57 -4.50
C GLU A 110 12.22 7.17 -5.96
N ARG A 111 11.14 6.42 -6.28
CA ARG A 111 10.76 6.12 -7.67
C ARG A 111 10.55 7.40 -8.47
N MET A 112 9.87 8.40 -7.91
CA MET A 112 9.69 9.70 -8.54
C MET A 112 11.04 10.43 -8.75
N ARG A 113 11.89 10.47 -7.72
CA ARG A 113 13.23 11.11 -7.79
C ARG A 113 14.11 10.51 -8.87
N VAL A 114 14.08 9.19 -9.05
CA VAL A 114 14.85 8.51 -10.11
C VAL A 114 14.21 8.79 -11.47
N THR A 115 12.89 8.66 -11.58
CA THR A 115 12.19 8.83 -12.87
C THR A 115 12.24 10.28 -13.38
N SER A 116 12.30 11.28 -12.48
CA SER A 116 12.41 12.69 -12.87
C SER A 116 13.76 13.05 -13.49
N LYS A 117 14.78 12.21 -13.32
CA LYS A 117 16.10 12.38 -13.95
C LYS A 117 16.17 11.83 -15.37
N ALA A 118 15.24 10.95 -15.74
CA ALA A 118 15.22 10.33 -17.06
C ALA A 118 14.83 11.35 -18.16
N ARG A 119 15.54 11.32 -19.28
CA ARG A 119 15.26 12.17 -20.44
C ARG A 119 14.28 11.49 -21.39
N ALA A 120 13.58 12.30 -22.18
CA ALA A 120 12.70 11.76 -23.21
C ALA A 120 13.54 11.01 -24.25
N GLY A 121 13.15 9.77 -24.57
CA GLY A 121 13.88 8.91 -25.50
C GLY A 121 15.04 8.12 -24.89
N GLU A 122 15.32 8.29 -23.60
CA GLU A 122 16.34 7.51 -22.89
C GLU A 122 15.87 6.07 -22.64
N ARG A 123 16.79 5.11 -22.83
CA ARG A 123 16.54 3.70 -22.50
C ARG A 123 17.15 3.42 -21.13
N ALA A 124 16.30 3.09 -20.16
CA ALA A 124 16.73 2.72 -18.83
C ALA A 124 16.38 1.26 -18.54
N ILE A 125 17.26 0.58 -17.81
CA ILE A 125 17.02 -0.77 -17.29
C ILE A 125 16.71 -0.64 -15.80
N VAL A 126 15.61 -1.24 -15.36
CA VAL A 126 15.25 -1.34 -13.95
C VAL A 126 15.37 -2.80 -13.54
N PRO A 127 16.51 -3.22 -12.97
CA PRO A 127 16.60 -4.57 -12.44
C PRO A 127 15.61 -4.70 -11.28
N PHE A 128 14.93 -5.85 -11.19
CA PHE A 128 13.94 -6.14 -10.13
C PHE A 128 12.73 -5.18 -10.12
N ALA A 129 12.23 -4.78 -11.29
CA ALA A 129 11.09 -3.87 -11.43
C ALA A 129 9.78 -4.33 -10.76
N GLY A 130 9.68 -5.62 -10.38
CA GLY A 130 8.49 -6.20 -9.78
C GLY A 130 7.30 -6.06 -10.71
N VAL A 131 6.25 -5.36 -10.25
CA VAL A 131 5.01 -5.18 -11.03
C VAL A 131 5.14 -4.15 -12.15
N GLY A 132 6.05 -3.16 -12.02
CA GLY A 132 6.11 -2.04 -12.96
C GLY A 132 4.80 -1.22 -13.06
N PRO A 133 4.86 0.03 -13.52
CA PRO A 133 3.65 0.81 -13.74
C PRO A 133 2.93 0.34 -15.02
N LEU A 134 1.61 0.12 -14.93
CA LEU A 134 0.73 -0.13 -16.07
C LEU A 134 0.56 1.13 -16.94
N ARG A 135 0.55 2.29 -16.29
CA ARG A 135 0.54 3.59 -16.96
C ARG A 135 1.62 4.47 -16.36
N HIS A 136 2.42 5.04 -17.25
CA HIS A 136 3.33 6.12 -16.91
C HIS A 136 2.59 7.46 -17.03
N PRO A 137 2.89 8.46 -16.18
CA PRO A 137 2.39 9.79 -16.34
C PRO A 137 2.77 10.26 -17.73
N HIS A 138 1.76 10.70 -18.48
CA HIS A 138 2.01 11.45 -19.69
C HIS A 138 2.74 12.73 -19.25
N ARG A 139 4.03 12.82 -19.53
CA ARG A 139 4.81 14.02 -19.22
C ARG A 139 4.17 15.14 -20.03
N ARG A 140 3.30 15.97 -19.41
CA ARG A 140 2.91 17.26 -19.97
C ARG A 140 4.22 18.03 -20.14
N ARG A 141 4.77 18.02 -21.35
CA ARG A 141 5.80 18.96 -21.75
C ARG A 141 5.26 20.34 -21.37
N ARG A 142 6.01 21.08 -20.56
CA ARG A 142 5.84 22.53 -20.52
C ARG A 142 5.82 22.99 -21.98
N ARG A 143 4.76 23.72 -22.34
CA ARG A 143 4.63 24.37 -23.63
C ARG A 143 5.95 25.09 -23.95
N GLN A 144 6.46 24.86 -25.15
CA GLN A 144 7.33 25.84 -25.80
C GLN A 144 6.51 27.11 -26.03
N GLY A 145 7.11 28.28 -25.78
CA GLY A 145 6.62 29.61 -26.17
C GLY A 145 5.76 30.34 -25.13
N PRO A 146 5.81 31.69 -25.09
CA PRO A 146 5.89 32.53 -26.28
C PRO A 146 7.27 33.17 -26.50
N GLY A 147 7.57 33.48 -27.76
CA GLY A 147 8.65 34.42 -28.12
C GLY A 147 8.46 35.78 -27.43
N PRO A 148 9.52 36.56 -27.37
CA PRO A 148 9.80 37.49 -28.47
C PRO A 148 11.19 37.33 -29.10
#